data_AF-A0A6B2G2E8-F1
#
_entry.id   AF-A0A6B2G2E8-F1
#
_cell.length_a   1.000
_cell.length_b   1.000
_cell.length_c   1.000
_cell.angle_alpha   90.00
_cell.angle_beta   90.00
_cell.angle_gamma   90.00
#
_symmetry.space_group_name_H-M   'P 1'
#
loop_
_entity.id
_entity.type
_entity.pdbx_description
1 polymer ?
#
loop_
_entity_poly.entity_id
_entity_poly.type
_entity_poly.pdbx_seq_one_letter_code
_entity_poly.pdbx_strand_id
1 'polypeptide(L)'
;MAVTGGLFPPQSTKREWHQHLNWYPIPIRSGGEEVDMILKTKISKCPRLQQKLNHTYLSPKMIFLESHYKQFLDELSKLTDSKITLGTLNKLHQTLTIQKIDSQLYDSQCNKYPSWSNDTILDKLQEIIIKLENIIHDTTDNELKRLLGGPFLTLFTKRIKLVLDKTHETEKLFLYSAHDTTLKNIMYSLGIPFTQIH
;
A
#
# COMPACT_ATOMS: atom_id res chain seq x y z
N MET A 1 -11.56 5.28 11.78
CA MET A 1 -12.40 6.03 12.75
C MET A 1 -11.96 7.48 12.95
N ALA A 2 -10.66 7.79 13.09
CA ALA A 2 -10.19 9.17 13.25
C ALA A 2 -10.69 10.12 12.13
N VAL A 3 -10.55 9.71 10.87
CA VAL A 3 -11.01 10.47 9.69
C VAL A 3 -12.50 10.85 9.79
N THR A 4 -13.37 9.90 10.15
CA THR A 4 -14.81 10.15 10.26
C THR A 4 -15.15 11.06 11.45
N GLY A 5 -14.37 11.03 12.53
CA GLY A 5 -14.52 11.95 13.66
C GLY A 5 -14.17 13.39 13.30
N GLY A 6 -13.18 13.60 12.42
CA GLY A 6 -12.85 14.93 11.90
C GLY A 6 -13.82 15.45 10.83
N LEU A 7 -14.35 14.55 9.98
CA LEU A 7 -15.28 14.94 8.91
C LEU A 7 -16.70 15.27 9.40
N PHE A 8 -17.13 14.64 10.50
CA PHE A 8 -18.51 14.74 10.99
C PHE A 8 -18.57 15.02 12.50
N PRO A 9 -18.00 16.17 12.97
CA PRO A 9 -18.11 16.54 14.37
C PRO A 9 -19.59 16.78 14.75
N PRO A 10 -20.10 16.17 15.83
CA PRO A 10 -21.52 16.31 16.21
C PRO A 10 -21.86 17.63 16.92
N GLN A 11 -20.88 18.40 17.39
CA GLN A 11 -21.12 19.65 18.13
C GLN A 11 -22.11 20.57 17.40
N SER A 12 -23.10 21.07 18.14
CA SER A 12 -24.16 21.95 17.61
C SER A 12 -25.05 21.30 16.53
N THR A 13 -25.13 19.97 16.51
CA THR A 13 -26.05 19.22 15.64
C THR A 13 -26.98 18.33 16.47
N LYS A 14 -28.05 17.82 15.86
CA LYS A 14 -28.95 16.83 16.48
C LYS A 14 -28.26 15.49 16.82
N ARG A 15 -27.01 15.28 16.39
CA ARG A 15 -26.21 14.07 16.67
C ARG A 15 -25.32 14.26 17.91
N GLU A 16 -25.32 15.43 18.52
CA GLU A 16 -24.66 15.64 19.81
C GLU A 16 -25.37 14.84 20.89
N TRP A 17 -24.67 13.85 21.44
CA TRP A 17 -25.21 12.96 22.48
C TRP A 17 -24.49 13.11 23.83
N HIS A 18 -23.35 13.81 23.86
CA HIS A 18 -22.53 13.98 25.05
C HIS A 18 -21.79 15.33 25.04
N GLN A 19 -21.91 16.10 26.13
CA GLN A 19 -21.41 17.48 26.23
C GLN A 19 -19.88 17.61 26.21
N HIS A 20 -19.16 16.58 26.68
CA HIS A 20 -17.70 16.59 26.76
C HIS A 20 -17.03 15.68 25.72
N LEU A 21 -17.80 15.11 24.78
CA LEU A 21 -17.27 14.20 23.77
C LEU A 21 -17.82 14.59 22.40
N ASN A 22 -17.00 15.34 21.65
CA ASN A 22 -17.32 15.76 20.28
C ASN A 22 -17.07 14.62 19.27
N TRP A 23 -17.74 13.49 19.47
CA TRP A 23 -17.65 12.31 18.63
C TRP A 23 -19.01 11.64 18.52
N TYR A 24 -19.35 11.12 17.34
CA TYR A 24 -20.57 10.33 17.12
C TYR A 24 -20.22 9.05 16.38
N PRO A 25 -20.80 7.89 16.76
CA PRO A 25 -20.51 6.63 16.10
C PRO A 25 -20.98 6.65 14.63
N ILE A 26 -20.03 6.48 13.72
CA ILE A 26 -20.31 6.27 12.30
C ILE A 26 -20.00 4.80 11.99
N PRO A 27 -20.98 4.03 11.48
CA PRO A 27 -20.78 2.61 11.23
C PRO A 27 -19.72 2.40 10.15
N ILE A 28 -18.71 1.59 10.47
CA ILE A 28 -17.69 1.13 9.54
C ILE A 28 -17.98 -0.32 9.21
N ARG A 29 -18.16 -0.61 7.92
CA ARG A 29 -18.32 -1.96 7.42
C ARG A 29 -16.97 -2.49 6.98
N SER A 30 -16.48 -3.52 7.66
CA SER A 30 -15.32 -4.30 7.23
C SER A 30 -15.77 -5.68 6.79
N GLY A 31 -15.30 -6.13 5.63
CA GLY A 31 -15.34 -7.56 5.30
C GLY A 31 -14.33 -8.31 6.17
N GLY A 32 -14.55 -9.62 6.38
CA GLY A 32 -13.49 -10.46 6.92
C GLY A 32 -12.31 -10.49 5.93
N GLU A 33 -11.07 -10.47 6.42
CA GLU A 33 -9.91 -10.42 5.53
C GLU A 33 -9.93 -11.53 4.49
N GLU A 34 -10.44 -12.70 4.83
CA GLU A 34 -10.53 -13.88 3.98
C GLU A 34 -11.39 -13.68 2.71
N VAL A 35 -12.29 -12.71 2.69
CA VAL A 35 -13.23 -12.50 1.57
C VAL A 35 -13.07 -11.15 0.87
N ASP A 36 -12.20 -10.28 1.39
CA ASP A 36 -11.98 -8.96 0.79
C ASP A 36 -11.09 -9.07 -0.45
N MET A 37 -11.71 -9.20 -1.62
CA MET A 37 -11.04 -9.15 -2.94
C MET A 37 -11.05 -7.74 -3.56
N ILE A 38 -11.62 -6.75 -2.86
CA ILE A 38 -11.86 -5.40 -3.39
C ILE A 38 -10.76 -4.46 -2.92
N LEU A 39 -10.45 -4.46 -1.62
CA LEU A 39 -9.42 -3.58 -1.03
C LEU A 39 -8.13 -4.33 -0.73
N LYS A 40 -8.17 -5.66 -0.56
CA LYS A 40 -6.98 -6.48 -0.28
C LYS A 40 -6.76 -7.53 -1.37
N THR A 41 -5.86 -7.25 -2.31
CA THR A 41 -5.52 -8.26 -3.33
C THR A 41 -4.77 -9.43 -2.67
N LYS A 42 -5.47 -10.56 -2.47
CA LYS A 42 -4.85 -11.79 -1.93
C LYS A 42 -4.28 -12.64 -3.06
N ILE A 43 -2.95 -12.55 -3.26
CA ILE A 43 -2.22 -13.34 -4.27
C ILE A 43 -2.51 -14.84 -4.13
N SER A 44 -2.50 -15.37 -2.90
CA SER A 44 -2.73 -16.80 -2.61
C SER A 44 -4.12 -17.31 -2.99
N LYS A 45 -5.12 -16.43 -3.15
CA LYS A 45 -6.49 -16.80 -3.52
C LYS A 45 -6.76 -16.64 -5.01
N CYS A 46 -5.77 -16.21 -5.79
CA CYS A 46 -5.89 -16.04 -7.22
C CYS A 46 -4.74 -16.79 -7.93
N PRO A 47 -4.94 -18.08 -8.29
CA PRO A 47 -3.92 -18.89 -8.94
C PRO A 47 -3.37 -18.25 -10.22
N ARG A 48 -4.23 -17.54 -10.97
CA ARG A 48 -3.81 -16.84 -12.19
C ARG A 48 -2.88 -15.67 -11.91
N LEU A 49 -3.15 -14.89 -10.85
CA LEU A 49 -2.26 -13.82 -10.41
C LEU A 49 -0.93 -14.39 -9.93
N GLN A 50 -0.94 -15.47 -9.16
CA GLN A 50 0.27 -16.13 -8.71
C GLN A 50 1.12 -16.62 -9.89
N GLN A 51 0.51 -17.30 -10.87
CA GLN A 51 1.21 -17.74 -12.07
C GLN A 51 1.84 -16.56 -12.84
N LYS A 52 1.08 -15.46 -12.98
CA LYS A 52 1.53 -14.27 -13.67
C LYS A 52 2.73 -13.63 -12.98
N LEU A 53 2.65 -13.45 -11.67
CA LEU A 53 3.75 -12.91 -10.87
C LEU A 53 4.99 -13.82 -10.91
N ASN A 54 4.81 -15.15 -10.84
CA ASN A 54 5.92 -16.10 -10.98
C ASN A 54 6.66 -15.92 -12.31
N HIS A 55 5.94 -15.74 -13.42
CA HIS A 55 6.58 -15.43 -14.71
C HIS A 55 7.33 -14.10 -14.68
N THR A 56 6.78 -13.07 -14.02
CA THR A 56 7.46 -11.78 -13.86
C THR A 56 8.76 -11.90 -13.05
N TYR A 57 8.76 -12.71 -11.98
CA TYR A 57 9.96 -12.96 -11.18
C TYR A 57 11.05 -13.72 -11.96
N LEU A 58 10.68 -14.51 -12.96
CA LEU A 58 11.61 -15.21 -13.85
C LEU A 58 12.01 -14.38 -15.08
N SER A 59 11.55 -13.14 -15.20
CA SER A 59 11.82 -12.30 -16.37
C SER A 59 13.28 -11.82 -16.41
N PRO A 60 13.84 -11.54 -17.61
CA PRO A 60 15.19 -10.99 -17.74
C PRO A 60 15.38 -9.67 -16.98
N LYS A 61 14.34 -8.83 -16.91
CA LYS A 61 14.37 -7.57 -16.14
C LYS A 61 14.59 -7.83 -14.65
N MET A 62 13.90 -8.84 -14.09
CA MET A 62 14.04 -9.19 -12.68
C MET A 62 15.42 -9.80 -12.38
N ILE A 63 15.86 -10.74 -13.22
CA ILE A 63 17.18 -11.38 -13.09
C ILE A 63 18.30 -10.34 -13.20
N PHE A 64 18.16 -9.37 -14.11
CA PHE A 64 19.08 -8.25 -14.21
C PHE A 64 19.06 -7.39 -12.95
N LEU A 65 17.88 -7.03 -12.42
CA LEU A 65 17.78 -6.22 -11.21
C LEU A 65 18.46 -6.92 -10.01
N GLU A 66 18.21 -8.21 -9.83
CA GLU A 66 18.80 -9.01 -8.76
C GLU A 66 20.32 -9.11 -8.89
N SER A 67 20.84 -9.37 -10.09
CA SER A 67 22.28 -9.46 -10.33
C SER A 67 22.98 -8.10 -10.18
N HIS A 68 22.37 -7.02 -10.66
CA HIS A 68 22.90 -5.67 -10.60
C HIS A 68 23.06 -5.17 -9.15
N TYR A 69 22.13 -5.49 -8.27
CA TYR A 69 22.17 -5.07 -6.86
C TYR A 69 22.69 -6.14 -5.90
N LYS A 70 23.16 -7.30 -6.41
CA LYS A 70 23.58 -8.44 -5.59
C LYS A 70 24.56 -8.07 -4.48
N GLN A 71 25.63 -7.34 -4.83
CA GLN A 71 26.64 -6.94 -3.85
C GLN A 71 26.03 -6.11 -2.70
N PHE A 72 25.17 -5.15 -3.03
CA PHE A 72 24.52 -4.30 -2.04
C PHE A 72 23.57 -5.09 -1.13
N LEU A 73 22.82 -6.05 -1.68
CA LEU A 73 21.97 -6.96 -0.90
C LEU A 73 22.78 -7.86 0.04
N ASP A 74 23.92 -8.37 -0.43
CA ASP A 74 24.83 -9.20 0.36
C ASP A 74 25.49 -8.39 1.50
N GLU A 75 25.82 -7.11 1.27
CA GLU A 75 26.30 -6.17 2.29
C GLU A 75 25.24 -5.88 3.35
N LEU A 76 24.01 -5.55 2.93
CA LEU A 76 22.89 -5.34 3.86
C LEU A 76 22.58 -6.60 4.68
N SER A 77 22.74 -7.77 4.08
CA SER A 77 22.53 -9.04 4.79
C SER A 77 23.53 -9.22 5.94
N LYS A 78 24.78 -8.79 5.75
CA LYS A 78 25.80 -8.79 6.80
C LYS A 78 25.52 -7.74 7.89
N LEU A 79 25.04 -6.55 7.50
CA LEU A 79 24.73 -5.47 8.45
C LEU A 79 23.49 -5.75 9.31
N THR A 80 22.59 -6.59 8.83
CA THR A 80 21.31 -6.91 9.48
C THR A 80 21.27 -8.29 10.13
N ASP A 81 22.35 -9.08 9.98
CA ASP A 81 22.39 -10.50 10.35
C ASP A 81 21.16 -11.29 9.84
N SER A 82 20.65 -10.91 8.67
CA SER A 82 19.45 -11.46 8.07
C SER A 82 19.56 -11.54 6.56
N LYS A 83 18.90 -12.51 5.93
CA LYS A 83 18.93 -12.64 4.47
C LYS A 83 18.09 -11.52 3.84
N ILE A 84 18.75 -10.53 3.23
CA ILE A 84 18.11 -9.46 2.49
C ILE A 84 18.04 -9.84 1.00
N THR A 85 16.82 -9.85 0.46
CA THR A 85 16.54 -10.04 -0.97
C THR A 85 15.69 -8.89 -1.50
N LEU A 86 15.50 -8.81 -2.82
CA LEU A 86 14.56 -7.85 -3.41
C LEU A 86 13.17 -7.91 -2.75
N GLY A 87 12.69 -9.10 -2.39
CA GLY A 87 11.40 -9.31 -1.74
C GLY A 87 11.32 -8.82 -0.28
N THR A 88 12.46 -8.65 0.41
CA THR A 88 12.49 -8.17 1.80
C THR A 88 12.93 -6.71 1.92
N LEU A 89 13.37 -6.09 0.82
CA LEU A 89 13.88 -4.71 0.82
C LEU A 89 12.87 -3.70 1.37
N ASN A 90 11.60 -3.78 0.94
CA ASN A 90 10.58 -2.84 1.40
C ASN A 90 10.38 -2.91 2.93
N LYS A 91 10.45 -4.12 3.51
CA LYS A 91 10.35 -4.29 4.96
C LYS A 91 11.54 -3.65 5.68
N LEU A 92 12.75 -3.84 5.16
CA LEU A 92 13.96 -3.21 5.72
C LEU A 92 13.85 -1.69 5.65
N HIS A 93 13.50 -1.14 4.48
CA HIS A 93 13.32 0.30 4.28
C HIS A 93 12.29 0.88 5.25
N GLN A 94 11.09 0.30 5.33
CA GLN A 94 10.04 0.75 6.26
C GLN A 94 10.51 0.70 7.72
N THR A 95 11.21 -0.37 8.12
CA THR A 95 11.73 -0.51 9.48
C THR A 95 12.73 0.60 9.81
N LEU A 96 13.71 0.83 8.93
CA LEU A 96 14.73 1.86 9.12
C LEU A 96 14.13 3.27 9.13
N THR A 97 13.16 3.55 8.24
CA THR A 97 12.47 4.84 8.20
C THR A 97 11.70 5.11 9.49
N ILE A 98 10.99 4.11 10.01
CA ILE A 98 10.28 4.23 11.30
C ILE A 98 11.27 4.45 12.44
N GLN A 99 12.36 3.68 12.51
CA GLN A 99 13.40 3.84 13.53
C GLN A 99 14.06 5.23 13.47
N LYS A 100 14.31 5.75 12.26
CA LYS A 100 14.83 7.10 12.06
C LYS A 100 13.89 8.14 12.66
N ILE A 101 12.59 8.09 12.30
CA ILE A 101 11.59 9.02 12.81
C ILE A 101 11.45 8.89 14.33
N ASP A 102 11.39 7.67 14.85
CA ASP A 102 11.30 7.41 16.30
C ASP A 102 12.48 8.03 17.04
N SER A 103 13.71 7.84 16.55
CA SER A 103 14.93 8.43 17.14
C SER A 103 14.98 9.96 17.11
N GLN A 104 14.26 10.59 16.18
CA GLN A 104 14.17 12.05 16.06
C GLN A 104 13.09 12.64 16.98
N LEU A 105 12.00 11.90 17.19
CA LEU A 105 10.85 12.37 17.98
C LEU A 105 10.96 11.99 19.46
N TYR A 106 11.61 10.88 19.76
CA TYR A 106 11.65 10.29 21.09
C TYR A 106 13.07 9.83 21.43
N ASP A 107 13.49 10.00 22.68
CA ASP A 107 14.71 9.36 23.21
C ASP A 107 14.42 7.88 23.52
N SER A 108 14.10 7.15 22.45
CA SER A 108 13.64 5.77 22.46
C SER A 108 14.84 4.84 22.63
N GLN A 109 15.01 4.27 23.82
CA GLN A 109 16.04 3.26 24.07
C GLN A 109 15.75 1.92 23.37
N CYS A 110 14.52 1.68 22.93
CA CYS A 110 14.06 0.38 22.42
C CYS A 110 14.24 0.21 20.90
N ASN A 111 14.30 1.30 20.12
CA ASN A 111 14.39 1.26 18.66
C ASN A 111 15.51 2.17 18.14
N LYS A 112 16.75 1.83 18.51
CA LYS A 112 17.91 2.60 18.08
C LYS A 112 18.07 2.52 16.56
N TYR A 113 18.01 3.70 15.92
CA TYR A 113 18.35 3.83 14.52
C TYR A 113 19.81 3.37 14.30
N PRO A 114 20.06 2.38 13.42
CA PRO A 114 21.39 1.81 13.27
C PRO A 114 22.41 2.84 12.77
N SER A 115 23.61 2.87 13.35
CA SER A 115 24.66 3.84 12.99
C SER A 115 25.18 3.71 11.55
N TRP A 116 25.02 2.53 10.95
CA TRP A 116 25.37 2.30 9.55
C TRP A 116 24.31 2.86 8.59
N SER A 117 23.07 3.08 9.04
CA SER A 117 21.98 3.59 8.22
C SER A 117 22.02 5.11 8.16
N ASN A 118 21.75 5.65 6.98
CA ASN A 118 21.66 7.07 6.69
C ASN A 118 20.79 7.31 5.47
N ASP A 119 20.63 8.57 5.10
CA ASP A 119 19.79 8.99 3.97
C ASP A 119 20.25 8.39 2.64
N THR A 120 21.55 8.28 2.41
CA THR A 120 22.08 7.64 1.19
C THR A 120 21.66 6.18 1.07
N ILE A 121 21.63 5.43 2.19
CA ILE A 121 21.15 4.05 2.18
C ILE A 121 19.63 4.00 1.98
N LEU A 122 18.87 4.85 2.68
CA LEU A 122 17.41 4.90 2.54
C LEU A 122 17.00 5.24 1.09
N ASP A 123 17.64 6.25 0.49
CA ASP A 123 17.40 6.65 -0.90
C ASP A 123 17.73 5.53 -1.87
N LYS A 124 18.85 4.82 -1.66
CA LYS A 124 19.23 3.66 -2.49
C LYS A 124 18.25 2.50 -2.34
N LEU A 125 17.78 2.21 -1.13
CA LEU A 125 16.73 1.21 -0.89
C LEU A 125 15.46 1.59 -1.65
N GLN A 126 15.05 2.85 -1.54
CA GLN A 126 13.86 3.40 -2.18
C GLN A 126 13.95 3.33 -3.71
N GLU A 127 15.11 3.67 -4.30
CA GLU A 127 15.35 3.54 -5.73
C GLU A 127 15.15 2.10 -6.22
N ILE A 128 15.72 1.12 -5.51
CA ILE A 128 15.61 -0.29 -5.87
C ILE A 128 14.15 -0.76 -5.73
N ILE A 129 13.45 -0.34 -4.67
CA ILE A 129 12.04 -0.65 -4.45
C ILE A 129 11.19 -0.09 -5.61
N ILE A 130 11.43 1.16 -6.03
CA ILE A 130 10.70 1.76 -7.16
C ILE A 130 10.92 0.95 -8.45
N LYS A 131 12.17 0.57 -8.74
CA LYS A 131 12.48 -0.27 -9.91
C LYS A 131 11.80 -1.64 -9.83
N LEU A 132 11.89 -2.30 -8.68
CA LEU A 132 11.25 -3.58 -8.42
C LEU A 132 9.73 -3.49 -8.63
N GLU A 133 9.10 -2.50 -8.03
CA GLU A 133 7.65 -2.30 -8.10
C GLU A 133 7.17 -2.05 -9.52
N ASN A 134 7.91 -1.26 -10.32
CA ASN A 134 7.57 -1.02 -11.73
C ASN A 134 7.79 -2.24 -12.64
N ILE A 135 8.64 -3.20 -12.26
CA ILE A 135 8.76 -4.49 -12.95
C ILE A 135 7.57 -5.41 -12.58
N ILE A 136 7.22 -5.48 -11.29
CA ILE A 136 6.11 -6.30 -10.80
C ILE A 136 4.76 -5.78 -11.32
N HIS A 137 4.62 -4.46 -11.35
CA HIS A 137 3.42 -3.74 -11.76
C HIS A 137 3.69 -3.02 -13.10
N ASP A 138 3.90 -3.79 -14.17
CA ASP A 138 4.13 -3.26 -15.52
C ASP A 138 2.86 -2.64 -16.11
N THR A 139 2.81 -1.31 -16.27
CA THR A 139 1.60 -0.56 -16.66
C THR A 139 1.13 -0.86 -18.08
N THR A 140 1.85 -1.70 -18.82
CA THR A 140 1.43 -2.21 -20.13
C THR A 140 0.71 -3.57 -20.05
N ASP A 141 0.77 -4.24 -18.89
CA ASP A 141 0.17 -5.57 -18.70
C ASP A 141 -1.31 -5.49 -18.30
N ASN A 142 -2.18 -5.53 -19.31
CA ASN A 142 -3.63 -5.47 -19.09
C ASN A 142 -4.19 -6.62 -18.24
N GLU A 143 -3.53 -7.78 -18.22
CA GLU A 143 -3.99 -8.90 -17.41
C GLU A 143 -3.72 -8.63 -15.93
N LEU A 144 -2.51 -8.19 -15.58
CA LEU A 144 -2.18 -7.79 -14.21
C LEU A 144 -3.08 -6.64 -13.74
N LYS A 145 -3.36 -5.64 -14.59
CA LYS A 145 -4.30 -4.56 -14.25
C LYS A 145 -5.68 -5.08 -13.87
N ARG A 146 -6.18 -6.11 -14.57
CA ARG A 146 -7.47 -6.74 -14.29
C ARG A 146 -7.46 -7.56 -13.00
N LEU A 147 -6.35 -8.25 -12.71
CA LEU A 147 -6.21 -9.11 -11.54
C LEU A 147 -5.92 -8.35 -10.24
N LEU A 148 -5.31 -7.16 -10.32
CA LEU A 148 -4.91 -6.35 -9.17
C LEU A 148 -5.98 -5.31 -8.79
N GLY A 149 -6.01 -4.15 -9.48
CA GLY A 149 -6.94 -3.05 -9.20
C GLY A 149 -8.30 -3.16 -9.91
N GLY A 150 -8.44 -4.08 -10.86
CA GLY A 150 -9.66 -4.29 -11.64
C GLY A 150 -10.96 -4.47 -10.81
N PRO A 151 -10.97 -5.30 -9.75
CA PRO A 151 -12.14 -5.45 -8.89
C PRO A 151 -12.60 -4.13 -8.27
N PHE A 152 -11.67 -3.32 -7.75
CA PHE A 152 -11.99 -2.01 -7.19
C PHE A 152 -12.53 -1.06 -8.26
N LEU A 153 -11.87 -0.97 -9.41
CA LEU A 153 -12.30 -0.09 -10.51
C LEU A 153 -13.69 -0.48 -11.05
N THR A 154 -14.00 -1.77 -11.06
CA THR A 154 -15.35 -2.25 -11.43
C THR A 154 -16.40 -1.78 -10.43
N LEU A 155 -16.12 -1.89 -9.13
CA LEU A 155 -17.01 -1.37 -8.08
C LEU A 155 -17.19 0.15 -8.20
N PHE A 156 -16.08 0.88 -8.36
CA PHE A 156 -16.06 2.33 -8.45
C PHE A 156 -16.88 2.83 -9.65
N THR A 157 -16.63 2.29 -10.84
CA THR A 157 -17.37 2.65 -12.06
C THR A 157 -18.85 2.28 -11.98
N LYS A 158 -19.20 1.14 -11.36
CA LYS A 158 -20.59 0.77 -11.10
C LYS A 158 -21.29 1.80 -10.21
N ARG A 159 -20.63 2.28 -9.16
CA ARG A 159 -21.19 3.32 -8.27
C ARG A 159 -21.38 4.64 -8.99
N ILE A 160 -20.43 5.06 -9.82
CA ILE A 160 -20.58 6.27 -10.64
C ILE A 160 -21.82 6.17 -11.56
N LYS A 161 -21.99 5.03 -12.24
CA LYS A 161 -23.16 4.82 -13.12
C LYS A 161 -24.48 4.94 -12.37
N LEU A 162 -24.57 4.34 -11.17
CA LEU A 162 -25.78 4.44 -10.33
C LEU A 162 -26.13 5.90 -9.97
N VAL A 163 -25.12 6.73 -9.68
CA VAL A 163 -25.34 8.16 -9.41
C VAL A 163 -25.82 8.90 -10.67
N LEU A 164 -25.28 8.55 -11.83
CA LEU A 164 -25.64 9.17 -13.12
C LEU A 164 -27.05 8.78 -13.59
N ASP A 165 -27.48 7.55 -13.32
CA ASP A 165 -28.79 7.05 -13.74
C ASP A 165 -29.95 7.76 -13.01
N LYS A 166 -29.69 8.42 -11.86
CA LYS A 166 -30.66 9.21 -11.05
C LYS A 166 -31.96 8.47 -10.70
N THR A 167 -31.99 7.15 -10.82
CA THR A 167 -33.18 6.34 -10.61
C THR A 167 -33.52 6.17 -9.13
N HIS A 168 -32.54 6.36 -8.23
CA HIS A 168 -32.68 6.21 -6.78
C HIS A 168 -31.84 7.23 -6.01
N GLU A 169 -32.18 7.48 -4.74
CA GLU A 169 -31.26 8.14 -3.81
C GLU A 169 -29.97 7.33 -3.71
N THR A 170 -28.84 7.98 -4.00
CA THR A 170 -27.51 7.36 -3.97
C THR A 170 -26.64 8.02 -2.92
N GLU A 171 -25.69 7.25 -2.37
CA GLU A 171 -24.75 7.76 -1.40
C GLU A 171 -23.87 8.85 -2.01
N LYS A 172 -23.74 9.97 -1.31
CA LYS A 172 -22.94 11.12 -1.76
C LYS A 172 -21.44 10.94 -1.53
N LEU A 173 -21.06 9.99 -0.67
CA LEU A 173 -19.66 9.76 -0.28
C LEU A 173 -19.45 8.29 0.06
N PHE A 174 -18.38 7.71 -0.49
CA PHE A 174 -17.85 6.41 -0.09
C PHE A 174 -16.41 6.58 0.39
N LEU A 175 -16.15 6.21 1.64
CA LEU A 175 -14.82 6.20 2.23
C LEU A 175 -14.31 4.76 2.30
N TYR A 176 -13.16 4.50 1.67
CA TYR A 176 -12.48 3.21 1.72
C TYR A 176 -11.18 3.37 2.51
N SER A 177 -11.10 2.72 3.67
CA SER A 177 -9.88 2.65 4.46
C SER A 177 -9.12 1.40 4.03
N ALA A 178 -7.90 1.56 3.49
CA ALA A 178 -7.13 0.47 2.93
C ALA A 178 -5.62 0.71 3.11
N HIS A 179 -4.77 -0.02 2.39
CA HIS A 179 -3.31 0.03 2.50
C HIS A 179 -2.67 0.77 1.32
N ASP A 180 -1.39 1.12 1.48
CA ASP A 180 -0.50 1.58 0.42
C ASP A 180 -0.55 0.69 -0.84
N THR A 181 -0.55 -0.63 -0.64
CA THR A 181 -0.68 -1.64 -1.70
C THR A 181 -2.00 -1.54 -2.46
N THR A 182 -3.10 -1.18 -1.80
CA THR A 182 -4.39 -0.95 -2.44
C THR A 182 -4.32 0.24 -3.38
N LEU A 183 -3.78 1.36 -2.89
CA LEU A 183 -3.63 2.57 -3.69
C LEU A 183 -2.69 2.33 -4.88
N LYS A 184 -1.55 1.68 -4.65
CA LYS A 184 -0.61 1.27 -5.69
C LYS A 184 -1.30 0.45 -6.78
N ASN A 185 -2.06 -0.59 -6.41
CA ASN A 185 -2.76 -1.44 -7.38
C ASN A 185 -3.80 -0.67 -8.21
N ILE A 186 -4.50 0.29 -7.60
CA ILE A 186 -5.46 1.16 -8.30
C ILE A 186 -4.73 2.07 -9.29
N MET A 187 -3.71 2.80 -8.84
CA MET A 187 -2.92 3.71 -9.68
C MET A 187 -2.30 2.97 -10.86
N TYR A 188 -1.70 1.82 -10.58
CA TYR A 188 -1.18 0.89 -11.56
C TYR A 188 -2.22 0.49 -12.62
N SER A 189 -3.41 0.05 -12.18
CA SER A 189 -4.50 -0.33 -13.08
C SER A 189 -5.02 0.85 -13.92
N LEU A 190 -4.85 2.09 -13.46
CA LEU A 190 -5.12 3.31 -14.21
C LEU A 190 -3.97 3.72 -15.15
N GLY A 191 -2.88 2.96 -15.20
CA GLY A 191 -1.72 3.24 -16.04
C GLY A 191 -0.73 4.25 -15.44
N ILE A 192 -0.86 4.55 -14.15
CA ILE A 192 0.04 5.46 -13.43
C ILE A 192 1.15 4.61 -12.78
N PRO A 193 2.41 4.77 -13.19
CA PRO A 193 3.53 3.99 -12.64
C PRO A 193 3.85 4.41 -11.20
N PHE A 194 4.56 3.53 -10.49
CA PHE A 194 5.00 3.82 -9.13
C PHE A 194 6.19 4.78 -9.18
N THR A 195 6.01 5.97 -8.61
CA THR A 195 6.99 7.07 -8.65
C THR A 195 7.35 7.60 -7.27
N GLN A 196 7.05 6.81 -6.21
CA GLN A 196 7.08 7.16 -4.78
C GLN A 196 5.72 7.75 -4.31
N ILE A 197 5.15 7.17 -3.26
CA ILE A 197 3.99 7.75 -2.55
C ILE A 197 4.59 8.32 -1.26
N HIS A 198 4.57 9.66 -1.15
CA HIS A 198 4.98 10.38 0.06
C HIS A 198 3.96 10.19 1.19
#